data_AF-A0A561ERW8-F1
#
_entry.id   AF-A0A561ERW8-F1
#
_cell.length_a   1.000
_cell.length_b   1.000
_cell.length_c   1.000
_cell.angle_alpha   90.00
_cell.angle_beta   90.00
_cell.angle_gamma   90.00
#
_symmetry.space_group_name_H-M   'P 1'
#
loop_
_entity.id
_entity.type
_entity.pdbx_description
1 polymer ?
#
loop_
_entity_poly.entity_id
_entity_poly.type
_entity_poly.pdbx_seq_one_letter_code
_entity_poly.pdbx_strand_id
1 'polypeptide(L)' 'MFRATAQKLGGPPAEGRTFETADIAAHMLFILINAAGWTDSEESALDVLRSGEPLVFKRFEYRVTEEPQDVP' A
#
# COMPACT_ATOMS: atom_id res chain seq x y z
N MET A 1 12.26 4.47 -5.69
CA MET A 1 11.39 4.98 -4.60
C MET A 1 10.11 4.16 -4.64
N PHE A 2 9.37 4.05 -3.54
CA PHE A 2 8.15 3.25 -3.48
C PHE A 2 6.95 4.11 -3.13
N ARG A 3 5.91 4.08 -3.96
CA ARG A 3 4.65 4.76 -3.72
C ARG A 3 3.67 3.81 -3.04
N ALA A 4 3.14 4.25 -1.91
CA ALA A 4 2.03 3.61 -1.22
C ALA A 4 0.72 4.30 -1.61
N THR A 5 -0.22 3.55 -2.19
CA THR A 5 -1.52 4.06 -2.60
C THR A 5 -2.63 3.31 -1.87
N ALA A 6 -3.60 4.05 -1.33
CA ALA A 6 -4.84 3.50 -0.78
C ALA A 6 -6.01 4.14 -1.54
N GLN A 7 -6.67 3.36 -2.40
CA GLN A 7 -7.72 3.86 -3.27
C GLN A 7 -9.04 3.14 -3.00
N LYS A 8 -10.13 3.90 -2.88
CA LYS A 8 -11.46 3.30 -2.85
C LYS A 8 -11.78 2.68 -4.20
N LEU A 9 -12.21 1.41 -4.22
CA LEU A 9 -12.61 0.71 -5.44
C LEU A 9 -13.76 1.47 -6.13
N GLY A 10 -13.57 1.78 -7.42
CA GLY A 10 -14.49 2.58 -8.22
C GLY A 10 -14.51 4.08 -7.88
N GLY A 11 -13.63 4.53 -6.98
CA GLY A 11 -13.40 5.95 -6.69
C GLY A 11 -12.37 6.57 -7.64
N PRO A 12 -12.24 7.91 -7.62
CA PRO A 12 -11.19 8.59 -8.37
C PRO A 12 -9.80 8.10 -7.94
N PRO A 13 -8.77 8.27 -8.80
CA PRO A 13 -7.39 7.96 -8.44
C PRO A 13 -7.01 8.65 -7.13
N ALA A 14 -6.45 7.89 -6.20
CA ALA A 14 -5.95 8.44 -4.94
C ALA A 14 -4.49 8.87 -5.10
N GLU A 15 -4.13 10.01 -4.50
CA GLU A 15 -2.71 10.37 -4.37
C GLU A 15 -2.04 9.40 -3.40
N GLY A 16 -0.93 8.82 -3.84
CA GLY A 16 -0.08 7.97 -3.01
C GLY A 16 1.03 8.77 -2.35
N ARG A 17 1.60 8.24 -1.26
CA ARG A 17 2.80 8.80 -0.62
C ARG A 17 4.02 7.99 -1.01
N THR A 18 5.13 8.67 -1.32
CA THR A 18 6.40 8.02 -1.65
C THR A 18 7.27 7.81 -0.41
N PHE A 19 8.02 6.71 -0.44
CA PHE A 19 8.92 6.26 0.61
C PHE A 19 10.21 5.71 -0.02
N GLU A 20 11.27 5.65 0.77
CA GLU A 20 12.57 5.17 0.29
C GLU A 20 12.58 3.66 0.03
N THR A 21 11.84 2.89 0.83
CA THR A 21 11.80 1.42 0.74
C THR A 21 10.36 0.87 0.67
N ALA A 22 10.21 -0.31 0.05
CA ALA A 22 8.94 -1.04 0.00
C ALA A 22 8.43 -1.39 1.40
N ASP A 23 9.34 -1.66 2.34
CA ASP A 23 8.99 -2.03 3.71
C ASP A 23 8.31 -0.88 4.46
N ILE A 24 8.84 0.34 4.36
CA ILE A 24 8.23 1.54 4.97
C ILE A 24 6.87 1.81 4.32
N ALA A 25 6.78 1.71 2.99
CA ALA A 25 5.52 1.89 2.26
C ALA A 25 4.46 0.87 2.70
N ALA A 26 4.84 -0.40 2.81
CA ALA A 26 3.95 -1.49 3.25
C ALA A 26 3.49 -1.30 4.70
N HIS A 27 4.39 -0.96 5.63
CA HIS A 27 4.02 -0.66 7.02
C HIS A 27 3.05 0.51 7.13
N MET A 28 3.25 1.57 6.34
CA MET A 28 2.35 2.72 6.34
C MET A 28 0.94 2.37 5.85
N LEU A 29 0.82 1.50 4.83
CA LEU A 29 -0.48 0.97 4.41
C LEU A 29 -1.06 0.03 5.46
N PHE A 30 -0.26 -0.81 6.10
CA PHE A 30 -0.73 -1.71 7.15
C PHE A 30 -1.33 -0.93 8.33
N ILE A 31 -0.75 0.19 8.75
CA ILE A 31 -1.35 1.06 9.78
C ILE A 31 -2.78 1.48 9.40
N LEU A 32 -3.01 1.84 8.13
CA LEU A 32 -4.33 2.23 7.64
C LEU A 32 -5.30 1.04 7.58
N ILE A 33 -4.82 -0.11 7.12
CA ILE A 33 -5.59 -1.36 7.05
C ILE A 33 -6.00 -1.82 8.46
N ASN A 34 -5.05 -1.78 9.41
CA ASN A 34 -5.27 -2.12 10.81
C ASN A 34 -6.24 -1.15 11.48
N ALA A 35 -6.12 0.15 11.24
CA ALA A 35 -7.09 1.16 11.71
C ALA A 35 -8.50 0.93 11.11
N ALA A 36 -8.59 0.36 9.91
CA ALA A 36 -9.85 -0.06 9.31
C ALA A 36 -10.39 -1.39 9.91
N GLY A 37 -9.70 -2.02 10.85
CA GLY A 37 -10.13 -3.21 11.57
C GLY A 37 -9.72 -4.52 10.88
N TRP A 38 -8.49 -4.60 10.37
CA TRP A 38 -7.89 -5.84 9.88
C TRP A 38 -7.85 -6.90 10.98
N THR A 39 -8.15 -8.15 10.64
CA THR A 39 -8.24 -9.26 11.60
C THR A 39 -7.28 -10.41 11.29
N ASP A 40 -6.72 -10.44 10.09
CA ASP A 40 -5.70 -11.41 9.73
C ASP A 40 -4.32 -10.97 10.26
N SER A 41 -3.30 -11.80 10.00
CA SER A 41 -1.96 -11.49 10.49
C SER A 41 -1.36 -10.24 9.81
N GLU A 42 -0.56 -9.50 10.57
CA GLU A 42 0.24 -8.38 10.07
C GLU A 42 1.23 -8.85 9.00
N GLU A 43 1.93 -9.95 9.26
CA GLU A 43 2.93 -10.53 8.36
C GLU A 43 2.33 -10.85 6.98
N SER A 44 1.14 -11.46 6.94
CA SER A 44 0.45 -11.75 5.68
C SER A 44 0.10 -10.49 4.89
N ALA A 45 -0.33 -9.42 5.56
CA ALA A 45 -0.62 -8.15 4.88
C ALA A 45 0.65 -7.49 4.35
N LEU A 46 1.71 -7.46 5.16
CA LEU A 46 2.99 -6.87 4.78
C LEU A 46 3.63 -7.63 3.62
N ASP A 47 3.56 -8.96 3.58
CA ASP A 47 4.12 -9.74 2.48
C ASP A 47 3.46 -9.46 1.14
N VAL A 48 2.13 -9.37 1.10
CA VAL A 48 1.37 -8.98 -0.10
C VAL A 48 1.75 -7.56 -0.54
N LEU A 49 1.81 -6.62 0.40
CA LEU A 49 2.11 -5.22 0.09
C LEU A 49 3.56 -5.06 -0.39
N ARG A 50 4.53 -5.73 0.24
CA ARG A 50 5.95 -5.70 -0.16
C ARG A 50 6.18 -6.33 -1.53
N SER A 51 5.40 -7.34 -1.91
CA SER A 51 5.49 -7.95 -3.24
C SER A 51 4.91 -7.06 -4.35
N GLY A 52 4.29 -5.93 -3.99
CA GLY A 52 3.63 -5.01 -4.92
C GLY A 52 2.26 -5.49 -5.39
N GLU A 53 1.78 -6.61 -4.85
CA GLU A 53 0.44 -7.12 -5.14
C GLU A 53 -0.61 -6.23 -4.45
N PRO A 54 -1.79 -6.04 -5.07
CA PRO A 54 -2.86 -5.29 -4.44
C PRO A 54 -3.47 -6.08 -3.28
N LEU A 55 -3.55 -5.46 -2.10
CA LEU A 55 -4.35 -5.95 -0.99
C LEU A 55 -5.70 -5.23 -1.00
N VAL A 56 -6.80 -5.98 -1.12
CA VAL A 56 -8.16 -5.41 -1.11
C VAL A 56 -8.82 -5.63 0.25
N PHE A 57 -9.22 -4.54 0.90
CA PHE A 57 -9.93 -4.61 2.18
C PHE A 57 -10.98 -3.49 2.30
N LYS A 58 -12.18 -3.84 2.77
CA LYS A 58 -13.31 -2.90 3.00
C LYS A 58 -13.57 -1.91 1.85
N ARG A 59 -13.54 -2.40 0.61
CA ARG A 59 -13.70 -1.59 -0.64
C ARG A 59 -12.58 -0.60 -0.91
N PHE A 60 -11.41 -0.80 -0.32
CA PHE A 60 -10.18 -0.12 -0.68
C PHE A 60 -9.19 -1.13 -1.25
N GLU A 61 -8.45 -0.70 -2.28
CA GLU A 61 -7.23 -1.35 -2.75
C GLU A 61 -6.04 -0.61 -2.17
N TYR A 62 -5.14 -1.36 -1.54
CA TYR A 62 -3.87 -0.90 -1.01
C TYR A 62 -2.77 -1.52 -1.84
N ARG A 63 -1.85 -0.70 -2.36
CA ARG A 63 -0.77 -1.18 -3.23
C ARG A 63 0.51 -0.40 -2.98
N VAL A 64 1.63 -1.11 -2.96
CA VAL A 64 2.97 -0.52 -3.08
C VAL A 64 3.43 -0.67 -4.52
N THR A 65 3.83 0.43 -5.16
CA THR A 65 4.40 0.41 -6.50
C THR A 65 5.80 1.01 -6.48
N GLU A 66 6.75 0.34 -7.10
CA GLU A 66 8.06 0.94 -7.35
C GLU A 66 7.90 2.07 -8.39
N GLU A 67 8.31 3.28 -8.01
CA GLU A 67 8.38 4.40 -8.92
C GLU A 67 9.77 4.46 -9.54
N PRO A 68 9.87 4.62 -10.87
CA PRO A 68 11.14 4.91 -11.50
C PRO A 68 11.70 6.18 -10.85
N GLN A 69 12.95 6.12 -10.38
CA GLN A 69 13.67 7.35 -10.10
C GLN A 69 13.79 8.06 -11.45
N ASP A 70 13.08 9.18 -11.64
CA ASP A 70 13.29 10.05 -12.78
C ASP A 70 14.78 10.42 -12.77
N VAL A 71 15.55 9.80 -13.66
CA VAL A 71 16.97 10.07 -13.81
C VAL A 71 17.03 11.29 -14.74
N PRO A 72 17.50 12.46 -14.26
CA PRO A 72 17.65 13.63 -15.12
C PRO A 72 18.69 13.43 -16.23
#